data_AF-A0AAX6F174-F1
#
_entry.id   AF-A0AAX6F174-F1
#
_cell.length_a   1.000
_cell.length_b   1.000
_cell.length_c   1.000
_cell.angle_alpha   90.00
_cell.angle_beta   90.00
_cell.angle_gamma   90.00
#
_symmetry.space_group_name_H-M   'P 1'
#
loop_
_entity.id
_entity.type
_entity.pdbx_description
1 polymer ?
#
loop_
_entity_poly.entity_id
_entity_poly.type
_entity_poly.pdbx_seq_one_letter_code
_entity_poly.pdbx_strand_id
1 'polypeptide(L)' 'MFHHPDDVRWFKPVEVWTKCGWRGRVKKHVGTHGTMKCAFSGILQQHDTVCMSLYKRAYAKWAEQRFPL' A
#
# COMPACT_ATOMS: atom_id res chain seq x y z
N MET A 1 -3.58 8.25 2.69
CA MET A 1 -3.26 6.95 2.08
C MET A 1 -4.50 6.36 1.44
N PHE A 2 -5.58 6.16 2.20
CA PHE A 2 -6.90 5.79 1.68
C PHE A 2 -7.90 6.94 1.87
N HIS A 3 -9.07 6.83 1.23
CA HIS A 3 -10.18 7.79 1.37
C HIS A 3 -11.44 7.16 1.98
N HIS A 4 -11.59 5.83 1.95
CA HIS A 4 -12.71 5.12 2.56
C HIS A 4 -12.24 4.10 3.62
N PRO A 5 -13.02 3.84 4.68
CA PRO A 5 -12.67 2.89 5.74
C PRO A 5 -12.66 1.44 5.25
N ASP A 6 -13.45 1.12 4.22
CA ASP A 6 -13.50 -0.22 3.62
C ASP A 6 -12.19 -0.59 2.94
N ASP A 7 -11.53 0.38 2.28
CA ASP A 7 -10.21 0.18 1.68
C ASP A 7 -9.17 -0.17 2.76
N VAL A 8 -9.20 0.55 3.90
CA VAL A 8 -8.31 0.27 5.04
C VAL A 8 -8.53 -1.15 5.58
N ARG A 9 -9.79 -1.61 5.62
CA ARG A 9 -10.14 -2.96 6.09
C ARG A 9 -9.68 -4.01 5.09
N TRP A 10 -9.85 -3.76 3.79
CA TRP A 10 -9.43 -4.65 2.71
C TRP A 10 -7.91 -4.84 2.67
N PHE A 11 -7.15 -3.75 2.75
CA PHE A 11 -5.68 -3.77 2.71
C PHE A 11 -5.01 -3.99 4.08
N LYS A 12 -5.78 -4.27 5.13
CA LYS A 12 -5.26 -4.55 6.49
C LYS A 12 -4.19 -5.65 6.58
N PRO A 13 -4.23 -6.73 5.77
CA PRO A 13 -3.20 -7.76 5.81
C PRO A 13 -1.83 -7.28 5.28
N VAL A 14 -1.80 -6.22 4.47
CA VAL A 14 -0.57 -5.74 3.83
C VAL A 14 0.32 -5.05 4.86
N GLU A 15 1.61 -5.37 4.81
CA GLU A 15 2.62 -4.71 5.63
C GLU A 15 2.85 -3.26 5.16
N VAL A 16 3.00 -2.35 6.12
CA VAL A 16 3.36 -0.95 5.85
C VAL A 16 4.78 -0.70 6.30
N TRP A 17 5.48 0.16 5.59
CA TRP A 17 6.87 0.50 5.88
C TRP A 17 7.08 2.01 5.73
N THR A 18 8.17 2.54 6.26
CA THR A 18 8.49 3.97 6.16
C THR A 18 9.77 4.16 5.36
N LYS A 19 9.89 5.31 4.69
CA LYS A 19 11.13 5.64 3.96
C LYS A 19 12.38 5.60 4.83
N CYS A 20 12.23 5.81 6.14
CA CYS A 20 13.31 5.76 7.13
C CYS A 20 13.55 4.37 7.74
N GLY A 21 12.99 3.31 7.14
CA GLY A 21 13.34 1.91 7.45
C GLY A 21 12.49 1.23 8.52
N TRP A 22 11.47 1.89 9.08
CA TRP A 22 10.56 1.26 10.03
C TRP A 22 9.53 0.37 9.32
N ARG A 23 9.17 -0.75 9.95
CA ARG A 23 8.14 -1.68 9.47
C ARG A 23 6.97 -1.73 10.44
N GLY A 24 5.77 -1.99 9.93
CA GLY A 24 4.56 -1.96 10.73
C GLY A 24 3.34 -2.60 10.06
N ARG A 25 2.22 -2.59 10.78
CA ARG A 25 0.95 -3.15 10.33
C ARG A 25 -0.24 -2.29 10.72
N VAL A 26 -1.26 -2.29 9.87
CA VAL A 26 -2.54 -1.63 10.12
C VAL A 26 -3.32 -2.35 11.22
N LYS A 27 -3.73 -1.64 12.27
CA LYS A 27 -4.53 -2.20 13.38
C LYS A 27 -6.03 -2.04 13.13
N LYS A 28 -6.48 -0.83 12.80
CA LYS A 28 -7.89 -0.51 12.51
C LYS A 28 -8.02 0.78 11.70
N HIS A 29 -9.15 0.93 11.01
CA HIS A 29 -9.58 2.24 10.50
C HIS A 29 -10.03 3.14 11.64
N VAL A 30 -10.01 4.45 11.40
CA VAL A 30 -10.48 5.49 12.32
C VAL A 30 -11.37 6.43 11.51
N GLY A 31 -12.55 6.77 12.03
CA GLY A 31 -13.48 7.65 11.33
C GLY A 31 -13.95 7.11 9.96
N THR A 32 -14.35 8.04 9.09
CA THR A 32 -15.02 7.80 7.80
C THR A 32 -14.18 8.13 6.58
N HIS A 33 -13.03 8.79 6.73
CA HIS A 33 -12.22 9.32 5.62
C HIS A 33 -11.00 8.46 5.28
N GLY A 34 -11.02 7.16 5.58
CA GLY A 34 -9.91 6.25 5.27
C GLY A 34 -8.63 6.49 6.10
N THR A 35 -8.73 7.22 7.22
CA THR A 35 -7.63 7.32 8.17
C THR A 35 -7.47 6.01 8.94
N MET A 36 -6.23 5.68 9.34
CA MET A 36 -5.90 4.38 9.90
C MET A 36 -4.92 4.49 11.07
N LYS A 37 -5.08 3.60 12.05
CA LYS A 37 -4.14 3.45 13.16
C LYS A 37 -3.19 2.29 12.84
N CYS A 38 -1.89 2.55 12.89
CA CYS A 38 -0.84 1.58 12.62
C CYS A 38 0.04 1.37 13.85
N ALA A 39 0.69 0.21 13.92
CA ALA A 39 1.76 -0.05 14.88
C ALA A 39 3.05 -0.33 14.12
N PHE A 40 4.12 0.36 14.49
CA PHE A 40 5.46 0.21 13.90
C PHE A 40 6.44 -0.36 14.92
N SER A 41 7.55 -0.91 14.45
CA SER A 41 8.62 -1.45 15.28
C SER A 41 9.38 -0.40 16.09
N GLY A 42 9.33 0.87 15.68
CA GLY A 42 9.99 2.00 16.34
C GLY A 42 9.15 3.27 16.36
N ILE A 43 9.75 4.35 16.87
CA ILE A 43 9.11 5.66 16.95
C ILE A 43 9.19 6.33 15.58
N LEU A 44 8.02 6.74 15.07
CA LEU A 44 7.90 7.46 13.82
C LEU A 44 8.21 8.94 14.03
N GLN A 45 8.99 9.55 13.14
CA GLN A 45 9.20 10.99 13.11
C GLN A 45 8.13 11.68 12.24
N GLN A 46 7.83 12.95 12.50
CA GLN A 46 6.78 13.66 11.78
C GLN A 46 7.07 13.84 10.28
N HIS A 47 8.36 13.86 9.89
CA HIS A 47 8.78 13.94 8.50
C HIS A 47 8.77 12.58 7.78
N ASP A 48 8.54 11.48 8.51
CA ASP A 48 8.53 10.14 7.92
C ASP A 48 7.31 9.96 7.03
N THR A 49 7.51 9.36 5.86
CA THR A 49 6.43 8.97 4.96
C THR A 49 6.16 7.48 5.09
N VAL A 50 4.92 7.12 5.39
CA VAL A 50 4.43 5.73 5.38
C VAL A 50 4.08 5.31 3.96
N CYS A 51 4.53 4.13 3.57
CA CYS A 51 4.37 3.52 2.25
C CYS A 51 3.84 2.09 2.39
N MET A 52 3.26 1.58 1.29
CA MET A 52 2.78 0.21 1.15
C MET A 52 3.12 -0.26 -0.25
N SER A 53 3.67 -1.47 -0.36
CA SER A 53 4.05 -2.06 -1.65
C SER A 53 2.99 -3.06 -2.08
N LEU A 54 2.42 -2.86 -3.27
CA LEU A 54 1.42 -3.74 -3.87
C LEU A 54 1.99 -4.29 -5.19
N TYR A 55 1.75 -5.57 -5.44
CA TYR A 55 2.28 -6.26 -6.62
C TYR A 55 1.12 -6.89 -7.40
N LYS A 56 1.19 -6.77 -8.73
CA LYS A 56 0.29 -7.45 -9.66
C LYS A 56 1.15 -8.09 -10.75
N ARG A 57 0.89 -9.35 -11.07
CA ARG A 57 1.56 -10.04 -12.19
C ARG A 57 1.09 -9.41 -13.51
N ALA A 58 2.03 -8.92 -14.31
CA ALA A 58 1.79 -8.41 -15.65
C ALA A 58 2.26 -9.46 -16.67
N TYR A 59 1.36 -9.88 -17.56
CA TYR A 59 1.70 -10.75 -18.68
C TYR A 59 1.99 -9.91 -19.91
N ALA A 60 2.94 -10.36 -20.74
CA ALA A 60 3.18 -9.73 -22.02
C ALA A 60 1.92 -9.78 -22.88
N LYS A 61 1.65 -8.70 -23.62
CA LYS A 61 0.63 -8.74 -24.66
C LYS A 61 1.13 -9.63 -25.80
N TRP A 62 0.22 -10.35 -26.44
CA TRP A 62 0.57 -11.11 -27.63
C TRP A 62 1.11 -10.16 -28.71
N ALA A 63 2.19 -10.55 -29.39
CA ALA A 63 2.73 -9.76 -30.49
C ALA A 63 1.76 -9.84 -31.68
N GLU A 64 1.12 -8.72 -32.02
CA GLU A 64 0.36 -8.61 -33.25
C GLU A 64 1.39 -8.54 -34.40
N GLN A 65 1.52 -9.63 -35.17
CA GLN A 65 2.47 -9.72 -36.29
C GLN A 65 2.01 -8.79 -37.42
N ARG A 66 2.39 -7.50 -37.33
CA ARG A 66 2.02 -6.45 -38.30
C ARG A 66 3.12 -6.16 -39.31
N PHE A 67 3.63 -7.20 -39.97
CA PHE A 67 4.40 -7.02 -41.20
C PHE A 67 3.91 -8.04 -42.23
N PRO A 68 3.21 -7.64 -43.29
CA PRO A 68 3.12 -8.45 -44.48
C PRO A 68 4.50 -8.43 -45.15
N LEU A 69 5.06 -9.61 -45.41
CA LEU A 69 6.17 -9.77 -46.35
C LEU A 69 5.69 -9.48 -47.77
#